data_AF-A0A835QEQ1-F1
#
_entry.id   AF-A0A835QEQ1-F1
#
_cell.length_a   1.000
_cell.length_b   1.000
_cell.length_c   1.000
_cell.angle_alpha   90.00
_cell.angle_beta   90.00
_cell.angle_gamma   90.00
#
_symmetry.space_group_name_H-M   'P 1'
#
loop_
_entity.id
_entity.type
_entity.pdbx_description
1 polymer ?
#
loop_
_entity_poly.entity_id
_entity_poly.type
_entity_poly.pdbx_seq_one_letter_code
_entity_poly.pdbx_strand_id
1 'polypeptide(L)'
;MKREYEEFKVRINKLVSISQKVPEEGWVLQNGAPWPGNDAQNHPGMVQVFLGHGDSLDEHGEILPRLIYVSCERRPGFNHYKKASAMNALVRVSGVLSNAPFILNVDCSHYINNSKALREAMCFMMDPQSGNKVCFVQFQNKVDGNDQCCQFSVRDVFFNINMKCLDGIQGPICLGTGCVFRRQALYGTKAPIKEKTPRNTSSQREGCEGCLKKDDKVSLKNREDVSTQIHPLESIQEEAEEIDLEMLPATPLEMLERKFGTSPSFVASTLSQNCRTSKATIFASALEETLQVISCGYEERTSWGKEVGWIYGSIAEELVTGFKMHCNGWRSVYCMPRRPAFKASASTSLSGHLYLALRQALGAVQILLSKHCPIWYGYREGMKGLQRLSYISLVIYPWTAIP
;
A
#
# COMPACT_ATOMS: atom_id res chain seq x y z
N MET A 1 -27.59 -4.79 26.17
CA MET A 1 -27.13 -4.52 24.79
C MET A 1 -28.00 -3.56 23.95
N LYS A 2 -29.22 -3.90 23.47
CA LYS A 2 -29.99 -2.97 22.59
C LYS A 2 -30.29 -1.62 23.27
N ARG A 3 -30.70 -1.66 24.54
CA ARG A 3 -30.94 -0.45 25.34
C ARG A 3 -29.67 0.39 25.52
N GLU A 4 -28.56 -0.22 25.95
CA GLU A 4 -27.26 0.45 26.07
C GLU A 4 -26.80 1.08 24.75
N TYR A 5 -27.05 0.41 23.63
CA TYR A 5 -26.76 0.96 22.30
C TYR A 5 -27.57 2.21 22.00
N GLU A 6 -28.88 2.24 22.29
CA GLU A 6 -29.70 3.44 22.09
C GLU A 6 -29.25 4.58 23.03
N GLU A 7 -28.90 4.27 24.28
CA GLU A 7 -28.33 5.26 25.22
C GLU A 7 -26.98 5.81 24.71
N PHE A 8 -26.12 4.95 24.18
CA PHE A 8 -24.87 5.36 23.51
C PHE A 8 -25.14 6.26 22.30
N LYS A 9 -26.09 5.88 21.44
CA LYS A 9 -26.51 6.67 20.27
C LYS A 9 -26.99 8.07 20.66
N VAL A 10 -27.79 8.18 21.74
CA VAL A 10 -28.23 9.48 22.27
C VAL A 10 -27.04 10.32 22.74
N ARG A 11 -26.07 9.73 23.44
CA ARG A 11 -24.84 10.44 23.86
C ARG A 11 -24.04 10.95 22.66
N ILE A 12 -23.85 10.14 21.62
CA ILE A 12 -23.17 10.56 20.40
C ILE A 12 -23.94 11.68 19.69
N ASN A 13 -25.27 11.57 19.55
CA ASN A 13 -26.07 12.62 18.93
C ASN A 13 -26.00 13.95 19.69
N LYS A 14 -25.91 13.91 21.03
CA LYS A 14 -25.68 15.10 21.85
C LYS A 14 -24.31 15.73 21.55
N LEU A 15 -23.25 14.94 21.39
CA LEU A 15 -21.94 15.46 21.02
C LEU A 15 -21.95 16.08 19.62
N VAL A 16 -22.64 15.45 18.66
CA VAL A 16 -22.80 15.99 17.30
C VAL A 16 -23.53 17.33 17.33
N SER A 17 -24.63 17.46 18.10
CA SER A 17 -25.36 18.72 18.18
C SER A 17 -24.56 19.83 18.85
N ILE A 18 -23.74 19.51 19.86
CA ILE A 18 -22.79 20.46 20.46
C ILE A 18 -21.75 20.89 19.42
N SER A 19 -21.21 19.94 18.65
CA SER A 19 -20.14 20.21 17.67
C SER A 19 -20.54 21.15 16.52
N GLN A 20 -21.85 21.30 16.26
CA GLN A 20 -22.37 22.21 15.25
C GLN A 20 -22.19 23.69 15.62
N LYS A 21 -22.03 24.00 16.91
CA LYS A 21 -21.81 25.37 17.40
C LYS A 21 -20.36 25.51 17.81
N VAL A 22 -19.55 26.08 16.91
CA VAL A 22 -18.14 26.33 17.16
C VAL A 22 -18.02 27.47 18.19
N PRO A 23 -17.34 27.27 19.34
CA PRO A 23 -17.10 28.35 20.30
C PRO A 23 -16.19 29.44 19.72
N GLU A 24 -16.43 30.70 20.08
CA GLU A 24 -15.61 31.84 19.63
C GLU A 24 -14.15 31.74 20.10
N GLU A 25 -13.93 31.26 21.32
CA GLU A 25 -12.60 31.06 21.91
C GLU A 25 -11.92 29.75 21.47
N GLY A 26 -12.59 28.97 20.60
CA GLY A 26 -12.13 27.67 20.14
C GLY A 26 -12.54 26.50 21.05
N TRP A 27 -12.21 25.29 20.62
CA TRP A 27 -12.50 24.08 21.38
C TRP A 27 -11.54 23.95 22.57
N VAL A 28 -12.05 23.41 23.67
CA VAL A 28 -11.31 23.16 24.91
C VAL A 28 -11.52 21.70 25.31
N LEU A 29 -10.45 21.07 25.78
CA LEU A 29 -10.46 19.71 26.31
C LEU A 29 -11.16 19.67 27.68
N GLN A 30 -11.53 18.47 28.15
CA GLN A 30 -12.18 18.30 29.46
C GLN A 30 -11.32 18.78 30.64
N ASN A 31 -10.00 18.81 30.48
CA ASN A 31 -9.05 19.29 31.49
C ASN A 31 -8.85 20.83 31.43
N GLY A 32 -9.59 21.55 30.59
CA GLY A 32 -9.49 23.00 30.44
C GLY A 32 -8.38 23.48 29.50
N ALA A 33 -7.57 22.59 28.93
CA ALA A 33 -6.55 22.97 27.97
C ALA A 33 -7.16 23.26 26.58
N PRO A 34 -6.63 24.24 25.81
CA PRO A 34 -7.11 24.50 24.46
C PRO A 34 -6.88 23.30 23.55
N TRP A 35 -7.82 23.02 22.65
CA TRP A 35 -7.69 21.96 21.66
C TRP A 35 -6.54 22.26 20.69
N PRO A 36 -5.53 21.37 20.54
CA PRO A 36 -4.38 21.65 19.69
C PRO A 36 -4.72 21.82 18.21
N GLY A 37 -5.85 21.26 17.77
CA GLY A 37 -6.33 21.34 16.39
C GLY A 37 -7.38 22.43 16.13
N ASN A 38 -7.38 23.53 16.88
CA ASN A 38 -8.31 24.64 16.66
C ASN A 38 -8.11 25.32 15.29
N ASP A 39 -6.87 25.41 14.81
CA ASP A 39 -6.55 25.85 13.45
C ASP A 39 -6.33 24.63 12.54
N ALA A 40 -7.23 24.43 11.57
CA ALA A 40 -7.19 23.30 10.64
C ALA A 40 -6.04 23.36 9.60
N GLN A 41 -5.37 24.51 9.47
CA GLN A 41 -4.24 24.73 8.57
C GLN A 41 -2.89 24.77 9.32
N ASN A 42 -2.91 25.04 10.62
CA ASN A 42 -1.71 25.12 11.45
C ASN A 42 -1.93 24.46 12.81
N HIS A 43 -1.66 23.15 12.88
CA HIS A 43 -1.77 22.41 14.14
C HIS A 43 -0.68 21.34 14.26
N PRO A 44 -0.23 21.03 15.49
CA PRO A 44 0.73 19.95 15.71
C PRO A 44 0.11 18.58 15.35
N GLY A 45 0.99 17.60 15.14
CA GLY A 45 0.59 16.20 15.05
C GLY A 45 0.07 15.71 16.40
N MET A 46 -0.97 14.88 16.39
CA MET A 46 -1.60 14.33 17.58
C MET A 46 -1.72 12.82 17.46
N VAL A 47 -1.34 12.10 18.52
CA VAL A 47 -1.49 10.64 18.61
C VAL A 47 -2.12 10.32 19.96
N GLN A 48 -3.20 9.56 19.94
CA GLN A 48 -3.88 9.14 21.17
C GLN A 48 -4.22 7.65 21.10
N VAL A 49 -3.99 6.93 22.20
CA VAL A 49 -4.28 5.48 22.30
C VAL A 49 -5.43 5.29 23.28
N PHE A 50 -6.51 4.67 22.80
CA PHE A 50 -7.77 4.55 23.54
C PHE A 50 -8.00 3.18 24.17
N LEU A 51 -7.67 2.10 23.46
CA LEU A 51 -7.89 0.71 23.88
C LEU A 51 -6.60 -0.10 23.78
N GLY A 52 -6.55 -1.24 24.46
CA GLY A 52 -5.47 -2.24 24.31
C GLY A 52 -4.10 -1.83 24.87
N HIS A 53 -4.07 -0.85 25.77
CA HIS A 53 -2.90 -0.46 26.55
C HIS A 53 -3.29 -0.31 28.03
N GLY A 54 -2.51 -0.90 28.94
CA GLY A 54 -2.81 -0.89 30.39
C GLY A 54 -4.10 -1.64 30.74
N ASP A 55 -4.93 -1.03 31.58
CA ASP A 55 -6.12 -1.63 32.23
C ASP A 55 -7.38 -1.70 31.35
N SER A 56 -7.25 -1.50 30.03
CA SER A 56 -8.37 -1.54 29.09
C SER A 56 -8.77 -2.98 28.75
N LEU A 57 -9.39 -3.66 29.72
CA LEU A 57 -9.94 -4.99 29.58
C LEU A 57 -11.44 -4.92 29.27
N ASP A 58 -11.98 -5.97 28.65
CA ASP A 58 -13.41 -6.14 28.54
C ASP A 58 -14.03 -6.58 29.89
N GLU A 59 -15.36 -6.72 29.92
CA GLU A 59 -16.10 -7.16 31.12
C GLU A 59 -15.67 -8.55 31.63
N HIS A 60 -15.01 -9.35 30.79
CA HIS A 60 -14.52 -10.68 31.10
C HIS A 60 -13.02 -10.69 31.48
N GLY A 61 -12.36 -9.53 31.48
CA GLY A 61 -10.94 -9.42 31.77
C GLY A 61 -10.03 -9.69 30.56
N GLU A 62 -10.57 -9.79 29.35
CA GLU A 62 -9.82 -10.02 28.12
C GLU A 62 -9.33 -8.72 27.48
N ILE A 63 -8.18 -8.78 26.82
CA ILE A 63 -7.55 -7.61 26.24
C ILE A 63 -8.24 -7.22 24.92
N LEU A 64 -8.72 -5.98 24.85
CA LEU A 64 -9.28 -5.42 23.62
C LEU A 64 -8.19 -5.00 22.61
N PRO A 65 -8.47 -5.08 21.29
CA PRO A 65 -7.55 -4.58 20.27
C PRO A 65 -7.19 -3.11 20.46
N ARG A 66 -5.92 -2.77 20.20
CA ARG A 66 -5.45 -1.39 20.30
C ARG A 66 -6.12 -0.48 19.29
N LEU A 67 -6.71 0.62 19.77
CA LEU A 67 -7.25 1.69 18.93
C LEU A 67 -6.39 2.93 19.09
N ILE A 68 -5.79 3.38 17.98
CA ILE A 68 -4.88 4.52 17.93
C ILE A 68 -5.49 5.57 17.00
N TYR A 69 -5.71 6.75 17.53
CA TYR A 69 -6.08 7.94 16.78
C TYR A 69 -4.82 8.70 16.37
N VAL A 70 -4.78 9.15 15.12
CA VAL A 70 -3.67 9.90 14.55
C VAL A 70 -4.23 11.08 13.77
N SER A 71 -3.72 12.27 14.09
CA SER A 71 -3.87 13.48 13.28
C SER A 71 -2.49 13.95 12.87
N CYS A 72 -2.24 14.10 11.57
CA CYS A 72 -0.94 14.52 11.05
C CYS A 72 -0.69 16.00 11.34
N GLU A 73 0.58 16.39 11.48
CA GLU A 73 0.92 17.81 11.61
C GLU A 73 0.55 18.59 10.34
N ARG A 74 0.03 19.80 10.51
CA ARG A 74 -0.24 20.74 9.43
C ARG A 74 0.43 22.07 9.70
N ARG A 75 1.08 22.61 8.68
CA ARG A 75 1.73 23.92 8.70
C ARG A 75 1.46 24.64 7.38
N PRO A 76 1.20 25.95 7.40
CA PRO A 76 1.13 26.75 6.17
C PRO A 76 2.42 26.59 5.35
N GLY A 77 2.27 26.46 4.03
CA GLY A 77 3.40 26.27 3.11
C GLY A 77 3.75 24.80 2.80
N PHE A 78 3.20 23.84 3.53
CA PHE A 78 3.39 22.41 3.25
C PHE A 78 2.26 21.85 2.37
N ASN A 79 2.63 21.09 1.34
CA ASN A 79 1.66 20.43 0.46
C ASN A 79 1.12 19.16 1.11
N HIS A 80 -0.22 19.05 1.15
CA HIS A 80 -0.91 17.88 1.70
C HIS A 80 -1.72 17.16 0.61
N TYR A 81 -1.36 15.92 0.31
CA TYR A 81 -2.00 15.08 -0.71
C TYR A 81 -3.28 14.37 -0.21
N LYS A 82 -4.09 15.07 0.59
CA LYS A 82 -5.40 14.61 1.12
C LYS A 82 -5.34 13.18 1.70
N LYS A 83 -5.95 12.21 1.00
CA LYS A 83 -6.11 10.82 1.45
C LYS A 83 -4.78 10.08 1.38
N ALA A 84 -4.06 10.13 0.25
CA ALA A 84 -2.77 9.43 0.11
C ALA A 84 -1.75 9.83 1.20
N SER A 85 -1.64 11.12 1.53
CA SER A 85 -0.72 11.57 2.59
C SER A 85 -1.13 11.05 3.97
N ALA A 86 -2.42 11.06 4.30
CA ALA A 86 -2.91 10.51 5.55
C ALA A 86 -2.66 8.99 5.64
N MET A 87 -2.89 8.28 4.54
CA MET A 87 -2.65 6.83 4.47
C MET A 87 -1.16 6.48 4.59
N ASN A 88 -0.28 7.26 3.97
CA ASN A 88 1.17 7.08 4.11
C ASN A 88 1.66 7.34 5.53
N ALA A 89 1.15 8.39 6.18
CA ALA A 89 1.41 8.64 7.59
C ALA A 89 0.97 7.45 8.46
N LEU A 90 -0.24 6.91 8.24
CA LEU A 90 -0.71 5.73 8.97
C LEU A 90 0.16 4.49 8.76
N VAL A 91 0.69 4.27 7.54
CA VAL A 91 1.62 3.16 7.27
C VAL A 91 2.91 3.33 8.07
N ARG A 92 3.44 4.56 8.19
CA ARG A 92 4.63 4.87 8.98
C ARG A 92 4.39 4.68 10.48
N VAL A 93 3.33 5.29 11.01
CA VAL A 93 2.91 5.14 12.41
C VAL A 93 2.75 3.67 12.77
N SER A 94 2.07 2.90 11.91
CA SER A 94 1.91 1.47 12.14
C SER A 94 3.24 0.72 12.08
N GLY A 95 4.21 1.16 11.28
CA GLY A 95 5.56 0.57 11.24
C GLY A 95 6.31 0.73 12.57
N VAL A 96 6.17 1.90 13.20
CA VAL A 96 6.76 2.19 14.52
C VAL A 96 6.04 1.44 15.64
N LEU A 97 4.70 1.48 15.68
CA LEU A 97 3.94 1.02 16.85
C LEU A 97 3.65 -0.49 16.88
N SER A 98 3.31 -1.10 15.73
CA SER A 98 2.85 -2.50 15.67
C SER A 98 3.58 -3.37 14.66
N ASN A 99 4.21 -2.75 13.66
CA ASN A 99 4.86 -3.34 12.50
C ASN A 99 4.10 -4.53 11.87
N ALA A 100 2.77 -4.43 11.79
CA ALA A 100 1.94 -5.52 11.27
C ALA A 100 2.27 -5.80 9.79
N PRO A 101 2.54 -7.06 9.39
CA PRO A 101 2.96 -7.40 8.02
C PRO A 101 1.85 -7.20 6.98
N PHE A 102 0.59 -7.18 7.44
CA PHE A 102 -0.59 -6.96 6.62
C PHE A 102 -1.39 -5.78 7.13
N ILE A 103 -1.96 -4.99 6.21
CA ILE A 103 -2.69 -3.75 6.49
C ILE A 103 -4.04 -3.83 5.78
N LEU A 104 -5.14 -3.80 6.52
CA LEU A 104 -6.48 -3.67 5.95
C LEU A 104 -6.85 -2.19 5.81
N ASN A 105 -7.26 -1.79 4.60
CA ASN A 105 -7.80 -0.45 4.35
C ASN A 105 -9.33 -0.50 4.20
N VAL A 106 -10.03 0.39 4.91
CA VAL A 106 -11.50 0.51 4.92
C VAL A 106 -11.91 1.99 4.96
N ASP A 107 -12.77 2.40 4.04
CA ASP A 107 -13.37 3.74 4.05
C ASP A 107 -14.47 3.86 5.12
N CYS A 108 -14.75 5.09 5.60
CA CYS A 108 -15.76 5.35 6.63
C CYS A 108 -17.20 4.98 6.24
N SER A 109 -17.51 4.89 4.95
CA SER A 109 -18.80 4.47 4.43
C SER A 109 -18.98 2.94 4.38
N HIS A 110 -17.92 2.18 4.73
CA HIS A 110 -17.89 0.74 4.67
C HIS A 110 -17.76 0.13 6.07
N TYR A 111 -18.41 -1.01 6.27
CA TYR A 111 -18.28 -1.80 7.50
C TYR A 111 -18.01 -3.27 7.17
N ILE A 112 -17.35 -3.95 8.12
CA ILE A 112 -17.09 -5.39 8.03
C ILE A 112 -18.38 -6.12 8.35
N ASN A 113 -18.94 -6.81 7.35
CA ASN A 113 -20.15 -7.60 7.49
C ASN A 113 -19.87 -9.08 7.82
N ASN A 114 -18.68 -9.60 7.48
CA ASN A 114 -18.26 -10.95 7.81
C ASN A 114 -17.02 -10.93 8.70
N SER A 115 -17.12 -11.39 9.95
CA SER A 115 -16.00 -11.48 10.88
C SER A 115 -14.88 -12.43 10.41
N LYS A 116 -15.15 -13.29 9.42
CA LYS A 116 -14.15 -14.17 8.81
C LYS A 116 -13.34 -13.52 7.69
N ALA A 117 -13.64 -12.28 7.28
CA ALA A 117 -12.98 -11.61 6.16
C ALA A 117 -11.45 -11.59 6.28
N LEU A 118 -10.92 -11.24 7.46
CA LEU A 118 -9.47 -11.23 7.68
C LEU A 118 -8.86 -12.64 7.57
N ARG A 119 -9.55 -13.65 8.12
CA ARG A 119 -9.10 -15.04 8.03
C ARG A 119 -9.06 -15.54 6.58
N GLU A 120 -10.07 -15.19 5.78
CA GLU A 120 -10.13 -15.52 4.36
C GLU A 120 -9.00 -14.85 3.57
N ALA A 121 -8.68 -13.58 3.87
CA ALA A 121 -7.53 -12.92 3.25
C ALA A 121 -6.21 -13.63 3.57
N MET A 122 -6.03 -14.05 4.83
CA MET A 122 -4.83 -14.78 5.25
C MET A 122 -4.66 -16.11 4.51
N CYS A 123 -5.74 -16.81 4.15
CA CYS A 123 -5.64 -18.05 3.37
C CYS A 123 -4.88 -17.84 2.05
N PHE A 124 -5.05 -16.69 1.39
CA PHE A 124 -4.31 -16.37 0.15
C PHE A 124 -2.91 -15.86 0.41
N MET A 125 -2.73 -15.01 1.43
CA MET A 125 -1.45 -14.35 1.69
C MET A 125 -0.42 -15.23 2.38
N MET A 126 -0.88 -16.23 3.12
CA MET A 126 -0.07 -17.15 3.91
C MET A 126 0.09 -18.52 3.24
N ASP A 127 -0.45 -18.72 2.03
CA ASP A 127 -0.23 -19.94 1.26
C ASP A 127 1.27 -20.10 0.95
N PRO A 128 1.93 -21.20 1.38
CA PRO A 128 3.35 -21.42 1.14
C PRO A 128 3.73 -21.44 -0.35
N GLN A 129 2.81 -21.86 -1.23
CA GLN A 129 3.10 -22.02 -2.65
C GLN A 129 2.99 -20.72 -3.45
N SER A 130 1.94 -19.94 -3.20
CA SER A 130 1.61 -18.77 -4.03
C SER A 130 1.49 -17.46 -3.23
N GLY A 131 1.31 -17.52 -1.92
CA GLY A 131 1.03 -16.37 -1.06
C GLY A 131 2.16 -15.34 -0.99
N ASN A 132 3.42 -15.79 -1.11
CA ASN A 132 4.60 -14.90 -1.09
C ASN A 132 4.60 -13.85 -2.20
N LYS A 133 3.90 -14.10 -3.32
CA LYS A 133 3.77 -13.13 -4.43
C LYS A 133 2.50 -12.28 -4.37
N VAL A 134 1.63 -12.50 -3.39
CA VAL A 134 0.39 -11.74 -3.23
C VAL A 134 0.68 -10.41 -2.53
N CYS A 135 0.48 -9.28 -3.22
CA CYS A 135 0.61 -7.95 -2.65
C CYS A 135 -0.66 -7.47 -1.96
N PHE A 136 -1.84 -7.80 -2.49
CA PHE A 136 -3.10 -7.49 -1.84
C PHE A 136 -4.22 -8.45 -2.21
N VAL A 137 -5.21 -8.56 -1.32
CA VAL A 137 -6.46 -9.28 -1.52
C VAL A 137 -7.58 -8.25 -1.55
N GLN A 138 -8.22 -8.08 -2.71
CA GLN A 138 -9.36 -7.19 -2.91
C GLN A 138 -10.65 -7.98 -2.69
N PHE A 139 -11.48 -7.52 -1.77
CA PHE A 139 -12.82 -8.08 -1.58
C PHE A 139 -13.83 -7.38 -2.48
N GLN A 140 -14.90 -8.10 -2.82
CA GLN A 140 -16.04 -7.52 -3.51
C GLN A 140 -16.75 -6.49 -2.61
N ASN A 141 -16.89 -5.27 -3.10
CA ASN A 141 -17.67 -4.22 -2.44
C ASN A 141 -19.15 -4.36 -2.80
N LYS A 142 -19.99 -4.75 -1.84
CA LYS A 142 -21.45 -4.73 -2.01
C LYS A 142 -22.05 -3.51 -1.31
N VAL A 143 -23.03 -2.88 -1.94
CA VAL A 143 -23.80 -1.80 -1.32
C VAL A 143 -25.00 -2.41 -0.58
N ASP A 144 -25.30 -1.86 0.59
CA ASP A 144 -26.42 -2.22 1.43
C ASP A 144 -27.62 -1.34 1.06
N GLY A 145 -28.71 -1.95 0.61
CA GLY A 145 -29.90 -1.25 0.12
C GLY A 145 -30.53 -1.97 -1.06
N ASN A 146 -31.86 -2.05 -1.08
CA ASN A 146 -32.64 -2.66 -2.16
C ASN A 146 -32.83 -1.60 -3.27
N ASP A 147 -31.78 -1.28 -4.03
CA ASP A 147 -31.91 -0.44 -5.22
C ASP A 147 -32.53 -1.25 -6.37
N GLN A 148 -33.83 -1.52 -6.23
CA GLN A 148 -34.64 -2.22 -7.20
C GLN A 148 -34.78 -1.41 -8.52
N CYS A 149 -34.42 -0.12 -8.50
CA CYS A 149 -34.47 0.77 -9.66
C CYS A 149 -33.14 0.87 -10.43
N CYS A 150 -32.01 0.38 -9.89
CA CYS A 150 -30.69 0.48 -10.52
C CYS A 150 -30.04 -0.89 -10.78
N GLN A 151 -30.86 -1.95 -10.87
CA GLN A 151 -30.42 -3.34 -10.78
C GLN A 151 -29.72 -3.91 -12.03
N PHE A 152 -29.40 -3.12 -13.07
CA PHE A 152 -28.66 -3.63 -14.23
C PHE A 152 -27.76 -2.57 -14.90
N SER A 153 -26.43 -2.77 -14.86
CA SER A 153 -25.68 -3.28 -16.04
C SER A 153 -24.15 -3.07 -15.94
N VAL A 154 -23.64 -1.97 -15.36
CA VAL A 154 -22.18 -1.68 -15.43
C VAL A 154 -21.40 -2.15 -14.21
N ARG A 155 -21.91 -1.88 -13.00
CA ARG A 155 -21.19 -2.21 -11.75
C ARG A 155 -21.08 -3.71 -11.54
N ASP A 156 -22.16 -4.44 -11.76
CA ASP A 156 -22.16 -5.90 -11.61
C ASP A 156 -21.27 -6.58 -12.65
N VAL A 157 -21.24 -6.10 -13.89
CA VAL A 157 -20.30 -6.60 -14.91
C VAL A 157 -18.86 -6.33 -14.48
N PHE A 158 -18.57 -5.13 -13.99
CA PHE A 158 -17.23 -4.79 -13.50
C PHE A 158 -16.78 -5.72 -12.36
N PHE A 159 -17.60 -5.87 -11.31
CA PHE A 159 -17.24 -6.66 -10.12
C PHE A 159 -17.37 -8.17 -10.31
N ASN A 160 -18.31 -8.67 -11.12
CA ASN A 160 -18.57 -10.11 -11.28
C ASN A 160 -17.94 -10.72 -12.53
N ILE A 161 -17.56 -9.91 -13.53
CA ILE A 161 -16.92 -10.38 -14.76
C ILE A 161 -15.50 -9.84 -14.82
N ASN A 162 -15.30 -8.53 -14.99
CA ASN A 162 -13.99 -7.96 -15.27
C ASN A 162 -12.95 -8.27 -14.17
N MET A 163 -13.31 -8.04 -12.90
CA MET A 163 -12.41 -8.31 -11.77
C MET A 163 -12.04 -9.78 -11.64
N LYS A 164 -12.96 -10.71 -11.97
CA LYS A 164 -12.66 -12.15 -11.99
C LYS A 164 -11.73 -12.52 -13.14
N CYS A 165 -11.95 -11.94 -14.33
CA CYS A 165 -11.10 -12.16 -15.48
C CYS A 165 -9.65 -11.69 -15.22
N LEU A 166 -9.50 -10.53 -14.58
CA LEU A 166 -8.18 -10.01 -14.18
C LEU A 166 -7.47 -10.93 -13.17
N ASP A 167 -8.22 -11.59 -12.28
CA ASP A 167 -7.70 -12.53 -11.29
C ASP A 167 -7.00 -13.76 -11.91
N GLY A 168 -7.44 -14.15 -13.11
CA GLY A 168 -6.81 -15.20 -13.92
C GLY A 168 -5.47 -14.77 -14.56
N ILE A 169 -5.20 -13.48 -14.68
CA ILE A 169 -3.99 -12.95 -15.31
C ILE A 169 -2.95 -12.62 -14.26
N GLN A 170 -3.06 -11.47 -13.58
CA GLN A 170 -2.14 -11.00 -12.55
C GLN A 170 -2.87 -10.52 -11.29
N GLY A 171 -4.19 -10.44 -11.33
CA GLY A 171 -5.00 -10.02 -10.20
C GLY A 171 -5.86 -8.79 -10.48
N PRO A 172 -6.87 -8.54 -9.62
CA PRO A 172 -7.72 -7.37 -9.70
C PRO A 172 -6.96 -6.05 -9.52
N ILE A 173 -7.58 -4.94 -9.93
CA ILE A 173 -7.09 -3.61 -9.58
C ILE A 173 -7.46 -3.24 -8.14
N CYS A 174 -6.71 -2.33 -7.53
CA CYS A 174 -7.02 -1.81 -6.20
C CYS A 174 -8.12 -0.74 -6.29
N LEU A 175 -9.18 -0.91 -5.50
CA LEU A 175 -10.35 -0.02 -5.49
C LEU A 175 -10.41 0.93 -4.29
N GLY A 176 -9.43 0.85 -3.38
CA GLY A 176 -9.29 1.82 -2.28
C GLY A 176 -10.09 1.54 -1.01
N THR A 177 -10.81 0.43 -0.92
CA THR A 177 -11.48 -0.05 0.30
C THR A 177 -11.68 -1.56 0.25
N GLY A 178 -11.85 -2.19 1.41
CA GLY A 178 -12.03 -3.64 1.52
C GLY A 178 -10.84 -4.43 0.98
N CYS A 179 -9.63 -3.90 1.18
CA CYS A 179 -8.42 -4.44 0.58
C CYS A 179 -7.36 -4.65 1.65
N VAL A 180 -6.86 -5.89 1.75
CA VAL A 180 -5.76 -6.24 2.67
C VAL A 180 -4.47 -6.19 1.87
N PHE A 181 -3.50 -5.40 2.30
CA PHE A 181 -2.20 -5.22 1.66
C PHE A 181 -1.10 -5.90 2.43
N ARG A 182 -0.09 -6.40 1.73
CA ARG A 182 1.22 -6.76 2.27
C ARG A 182 2.05 -5.50 2.41
N ARG A 183 2.55 -5.23 3.62
CA ARG A 183 3.35 -4.04 3.94
C ARG A 183 4.56 -3.86 3.02
N GLN A 184 5.30 -4.93 2.75
CA GLN A 184 6.49 -4.87 1.88
C GLN A 184 6.15 -4.40 0.46
N ALA A 185 4.98 -4.79 -0.07
CA ALA A 185 4.54 -4.31 -1.38
C ALA A 185 4.22 -2.80 -1.35
N LEU A 186 3.67 -2.29 -0.25
CA LEU A 186 3.48 -0.83 -0.04
C LEU A 186 4.82 -0.10 0.08
N TYR A 187 5.87 -0.74 0.60
CA TYR A 187 7.22 -0.16 0.63
C TYR A 187 7.92 -0.11 -0.75
N GLY A 188 7.22 -0.50 -1.81
CA GLY A 188 7.75 -0.46 -3.18
C GLY A 188 8.83 -1.50 -3.44
N THR A 189 8.90 -2.57 -2.63
CA THR A 189 9.82 -3.68 -2.91
C THR A 189 9.36 -4.47 -4.15
N LYS A 190 10.30 -5.14 -4.82
CA LYS A 190 9.96 -6.07 -5.91
C LYS A 190 9.41 -7.36 -5.31
N ALA A 191 8.52 -8.02 -6.06
CA ALA A 191 8.02 -9.33 -5.66
C ALA A 191 9.18 -10.35 -5.58
N PRO A 192 9.13 -11.30 -4.63
CA PRO A 192 10.17 -12.31 -4.50
C PRO A 192 10.24 -13.16 -5.78
N ILE A 193 11.44 -13.30 -6.34
CA ILE A 193 11.68 -14.16 -7.49
C ILE A 193 11.61 -15.60 -6.98
N LYS A 194 10.81 -16.45 -7.64
CA LYS A 194 10.92 -17.89 -7.39
C LYS A 194 12.21 -18.32 -8.07
N GLU A 195 13.19 -18.77 -7.30
CA GLU A 195 14.27 -19.58 -7.86
C GLU A 195 13.60 -20.73 -8.60
N LYS A 196 13.81 -20.80 -9.91
CA LYS A 196 13.41 -21.99 -10.66
C LYS A 196 14.32 -23.09 -10.15
N THR A 197 13.77 -24.08 -9.45
CA THR A 197 14.49 -25.34 -9.24
C THR A 197 15.00 -25.77 -10.62
N PRO A 198 16.31 -26.05 -10.79
CA PRO A 198 16.77 -26.61 -12.05
C PRO A 198 15.90 -27.84 -12.31
N ARG A 199 15.30 -27.89 -13.50
CA ARG A 199 14.63 -29.10 -13.95
C ARG A 199 15.70 -30.18 -13.97
N ASN A 200 15.72 -31.04 -12.96
CA ASN A 200 16.42 -32.31 -13.04
C ASN A 200 15.74 -33.09 -14.16
N THR A 201 16.28 -32.99 -15.37
CA THR A 201 16.04 -33.97 -16.42
C THR A 201 16.77 -35.25 -16.01
N SER A 202 16.14 -36.01 -15.12
CA SER A 202 16.54 -37.37 -14.78
C SER A 202 15.29 -38.20 -14.54
N SER A 203 14.45 -38.30 -15.57
CA SER A 203 13.63 -39.48 -15.75
C SER A 203 14.39 -40.40 -16.69
N GLN A 204 15.14 -41.35 -16.11
CA GLN A 204 15.46 -42.62 -16.76
C GLN A 204 14.18 -43.14 -17.41
N ARG A 205 14.16 -43.21 -18.74
CA ARG A 205 13.36 -44.19 -19.46
C ARG A 205 14.35 -45.08 -20.19
N GLU A 206 14.50 -46.28 -19.64
CA GLU A 206 15.15 -47.40 -20.29
C GLU A 206 14.41 -47.75 -21.60
N GLY A 207 15.18 -48.17 -22.60
CA GLY A 207 14.71 -49.03 -23.68
C GLY A 207 14.22 -48.33 -24.95
N CYS A 208 15.13 -48.12 -25.90
CA CYS A 208 14.98 -48.61 -27.27
C CYS A 208 16.28 -48.36 -28.05
N GLU A 209 17.05 -49.42 -28.23
CA GLU A 209 18.15 -49.50 -29.20
C GLU A 209 17.58 -49.40 -30.62
N GLY A 210 18.22 -48.61 -31.48
CA GLY A 210 17.98 -48.67 -32.92
C GLY A 210 18.18 -47.36 -33.65
N CYS A 211 19.22 -47.34 -34.48
CA CYS A 211 19.31 -46.59 -35.75
C CYS A 211 19.81 -45.14 -35.71
N LEU A 212 21.13 -45.00 -35.90
CA LEU A 212 21.80 -44.45 -37.10
C LEU A 212 22.98 -43.52 -36.73
N LYS A 213 24.18 -44.04 -37.03
CA LYS A 213 25.42 -43.26 -37.12
C LYS A 213 25.32 -42.25 -38.26
N LYS A 214 25.85 -41.05 -38.05
CA LYS A 214 26.69 -40.37 -39.05
C LYS A 214 27.77 -39.56 -38.31
N ASP A 215 29.00 -39.87 -38.68
CA ASP A 215 30.22 -39.15 -38.34
C ASP A 215 30.18 -37.73 -38.90
N ASP A 216 30.77 -36.78 -38.19
CA ASP A 216 31.68 -35.81 -38.80
C ASP A 216 32.72 -35.29 -37.79
N LYS A 217 33.95 -35.21 -38.28
CA LYS A 217 35.21 -35.02 -37.54
C LYS A 217 35.48 -33.56 -37.16
N VAL A 218 35.95 -33.41 -35.92
CA VAL A 218 37.20 -32.71 -35.49
C VAL A 218 37.41 -31.23 -35.89
N SER A 219 37.53 -30.35 -34.89
CA SER A 219 38.82 -29.68 -34.63
C SER A 219 38.94 -29.21 -33.17
N LEU A 220 40.00 -29.69 -32.51
CA LEU A 220 40.53 -29.17 -31.25
C LEU A 220 41.20 -27.81 -31.49
N LYS A 221 41.01 -26.87 -30.56
CA LYS A 221 42.08 -25.96 -30.13
C LYS A 221 41.94 -25.67 -28.64
N ASN A 222 43.01 -25.99 -27.92
CA ASN A 222 43.20 -25.84 -26.47
C ASN A 222 43.85 -24.49 -26.15
N ARG A 223 43.71 -24.10 -24.86
CA ARG A 223 44.60 -23.26 -24.02
C ARG A 223 44.55 -21.73 -24.27
N GLU A 224 44.73 -20.85 -23.29
CA GLU A 224 45.34 -20.93 -21.96
C GLU A 224 44.96 -19.67 -21.13
N ASP A 225 44.97 -19.80 -19.79
CA ASP A 225 44.98 -18.71 -18.80
C ASP A 225 46.32 -17.95 -18.82
N VAL A 226 46.30 -16.61 -18.71
CA VAL A 226 47.45 -15.81 -18.23
C VAL A 226 46.98 -14.58 -17.45
N SER A 227 47.33 -14.57 -16.16
CA SER A 227 47.43 -13.38 -15.32
C SER A 227 48.73 -12.64 -15.61
N THR A 228 48.73 -11.29 -15.61
CA THR A 228 49.95 -10.56 -15.26
C THR A 228 49.68 -9.19 -14.65
N GLN A 229 50.43 -8.92 -13.58
CA GLN A 229 50.53 -7.72 -12.76
C GLN A 229 51.34 -6.64 -13.48
N ILE A 230 51.11 -5.35 -13.16
CA ILE A 230 52.07 -4.26 -13.40
C ILE A 230 52.01 -3.21 -12.26
N HIS A 231 53.14 -3.01 -11.58
CA HIS A 231 53.67 -1.77 -10.97
C HIS A 231 55.19 -1.74 -11.36
N PRO A 232 55.95 -0.61 -11.44
CA PRO A 232 55.90 0.64 -10.64
C PRO A 232 56.11 1.97 -11.48
N LEU A 233 55.58 3.14 -11.05
CA LEU A 233 56.19 4.29 -10.32
C LEU A 233 56.86 5.40 -11.20
N GLU A 234 56.66 6.66 -10.77
CA GLU A 234 57.18 7.99 -11.21
C GLU A 234 56.31 8.72 -12.26
N SER A 235 55.91 10.00 -12.12
CA SER A 235 56.41 11.15 -11.37
C SER A 235 55.30 12.17 -11.03
N ILE A 236 55.56 13.00 -10.01
CA ILE A 236 54.71 14.02 -9.36
C ILE A 236 54.25 15.16 -10.28
N GLN A 237 52.99 15.60 -10.14
CA GLN A 237 52.63 17.03 -10.08
C GLN A 237 51.23 17.23 -9.48
N GLU A 238 51.20 17.92 -8.33
CA GLU A 238 50.01 18.44 -7.66
C GLU A 238 49.40 19.57 -8.50
N GLU A 239 48.17 19.39 -8.98
CA GLU A 239 47.26 20.49 -9.25
C GLU A 239 45.93 20.18 -8.55
N ALA A 240 45.52 21.09 -7.68
CA ALA A 240 44.32 21.01 -6.88
C ALA A 240 43.09 21.26 -7.78
N GLU A 241 42.39 20.20 -8.15
CA GLU A 241 41.04 20.29 -8.68
C GLU A 241 40.04 20.04 -7.55
N GLU A 242 39.14 21.00 -7.34
CA GLU A 242 37.96 20.89 -6.48
C GLU A 242 37.20 19.60 -6.79
N ILE A 243 37.23 18.66 -5.85
CA ILE A 243 36.35 17.49 -5.89
C ILE A 243 34.95 17.98 -5.56
N ASP A 244 34.12 18.07 -6.60
CA ASP A 244 32.67 18.27 -6.48
C ASP A 244 32.09 17.15 -5.60
N LEU A 245 31.64 17.51 -4.40
CA LEU A 245 31.33 16.58 -3.30
C LEU A 245 30.03 15.77 -3.51
N GLU A 246 29.44 15.77 -4.70
CA GLU A 246 28.10 15.21 -4.96
C GLU A 246 28.06 13.76 -5.49
N MET A 247 29.19 13.08 -5.68
CA MET A 247 29.18 11.73 -6.30
C MET A 247 29.92 10.63 -5.54
N LEU A 248 29.96 10.68 -4.21
CA LEU A 248 30.28 9.49 -3.43
C LEU A 248 29.10 8.49 -3.44
N PRO A 249 29.34 7.18 -3.63
CA PRO A 249 28.27 6.19 -3.55
C PRO A 249 27.70 6.19 -2.13
N ALA A 250 26.43 6.59 -2.01
CA ALA A 250 25.72 6.68 -0.74
C ALA A 250 25.86 5.36 0.04
N THR A 251 26.14 5.46 1.33
CA THR A 251 26.18 4.28 2.19
C THR A 251 24.82 3.56 2.16
N PRO A 252 24.75 2.23 2.38
CA PRO A 252 23.47 1.51 2.39
C PRO A 252 22.42 2.11 3.34
N LEU A 253 22.87 2.75 4.43
CA LEU A 253 22.03 3.45 5.38
C LEU A 253 21.48 4.76 4.80
N GLU A 254 22.31 5.59 4.17
CA GLU A 254 21.87 6.82 3.50
C GLU A 254 20.84 6.55 2.40
N MET A 255 20.98 5.44 1.67
CA MET A 255 19.98 5.02 0.68
C MET A 255 18.63 4.69 1.34
N LEU A 256 18.64 4.03 2.50
CA LEU A 256 17.44 3.70 3.26
C LEU A 256 16.80 4.96 3.84
N GLU A 257 17.58 5.91 4.33
CA GLU A 257 17.09 7.19 4.84
C GLU A 257 16.47 8.05 3.73
N ARG A 258 17.13 8.15 2.57
CA ARG A 258 16.56 8.80 1.37
C ARG A 258 15.27 8.12 0.89
N LYS A 259 15.12 6.82 1.14
CA LYS A 259 13.92 6.08 0.75
C LYS A 259 12.78 6.23 1.76
N PHE A 260 13.04 6.00 3.04
CA PHE A 260 12.04 5.82 4.09
C PHE A 260 11.94 6.99 5.08
N GLY A 261 12.96 7.86 5.14
CA GLY A 261 13.07 8.99 6.05
C GLY A 261 14.05 8.76 7.19
N THR A 262 14.15 9.75 8.08
CA THR A 262 15.21 9.87 9.10
C THR A 262 14.89 9.18 10.43
N SER A 263 13.71 8.56 10.58
CA SER A 263 13.32 7.86 11.82
C SER A 263 14.02 6.50 11.90
N PRO A 264 14.93 6.29 12.88
CA PRO A 264 15.73 5.07 12.96
C PRO A 264 14.89 3.82 13.29
N SER A 265 13.92 3.91 14.20
CA SER A 265 13.05 2.78 14.51
C SER A 265 12.12 2.46 13.36
N PHE A 266 11.64 3.47 12.61
CA PHE A 266 10.89 3.19 11.39
C PHE A 266 11.76 2.48 10.35
N VAL A 267 12.96 2.98 10.06
CA VAL A 267 13.88 2.34 9.10
C VAL A 267 14.21 0.91 9.55
N ALA A 268 14.53 0.68 10.82
CA ALA A 268 14.78 -0.66 11.37
C ALA A 268 13.55 -1.58 11.25
N SER A 269 12.34 -1.03 11.43
CA SER A 269 11.09 -1.78 11.25
C SER A 269 10.90 -2.31 9.83
N THR A 270 11.39 -1.59 8.81
CA THR A 270 11.25 -1.98 7.40
C THR A 270 12.12 -3.19 7.01
N LEU A 271 13.27 -3.34 7.67
CA LEU A 271 14.22 -4.45 7.46
C LEU A 271 13.75 -5.74 8.12
N SER A 272 12.90 -5.63 9.13
CA SER A 272 12.37 -6.78 9.87
C SER A 272 11.23 -7.44 9.09
N GLN A 273 11.50 -8.60 8.46
CA GLN A 273 10.48 -9.32 7.69
C GLN A 273 9.42 -10.00 8.57
N ASN A 274 9.78 -10.37 9.81
CA ASN A 274 8.89 -11.01 10.78
C ASN A 274 9.25 -10.51 12.18
N CYS A 275 8.56 -9.50 12.71
CA CYS A 275 8.66 -9.25 14.14
C CYS A 275 7.40 -8.61 14.72
N ARG A 276 6.78 -9.32 15.68
CA ARG A 276 6.00 -8.71 16.76
C ARG A 276 7.01 -7.98 17.64
N THR A 277 6.93 -6.66 17.75
CA THR A 277 7.74 -5.90 18.70
C THR A 277 7.54 -6.44 20.12
N SER A 278 8.64 -6.82 20.78
CA SER A 278 8.61 -7.36 22.13
C SER A 278 8.47 -6.24 23.17
N LYS A 279 7.48 -6.42 24.05
CA LYS A 279 7.30 -5.87 25.41
C LYS A 279 7.12 -4.35 25.57
N ALA A 280 6.17 -4.04 26.46
CA ALA A 280 5.54 -2.76 26.75
C ALA A 280 6.45 -1.61 27.24
N THR A 281 7.77 -1.81 27.33
CA THR A 281 8.71 -0.87 27.95
C THR A 281 9.24 0.22 26.99
N ILE A 282 8.87 0.19 25.70
CA ILE A 282 9.34 1.12 24.64
C ILE A 282 8.19 2.04 24.15
N PHE A 283 7.07 2.15 24.88
CA PHE A 283 5.90 2.85 24.34
C PHE A 283 6.07 4.38 24.29
N ALA A 284 6.70 4.99 25.29
CA ALA A 284 6.91 6.44 25.32
C ALA A 284 7.87 6.92 24.22
N SER A 285 9.02 6.26 24.06
CA SER A 285 9.95 6.56 22.97
C SER A 285 9.34 6.26 21.60
N ALA A 286 8.53 5.21 21.47
CA ALA A 286 7.78 4.94 20.25
C ALA A 286 6.74 6.02 19.94
N LEU A 287 6.14 6.67 20.94
CA LEU A 287 5.21 7.78 20.72
C LEU A 287 5.92 9.04 20.23
N GLU A 288 7.07 9.40 20.81
CA GLU A 288 7.89 10.53 20.33
C GLU A 288 8.29 10.34 18.86
N GLU A 289 8.74 9.14 18.52
CA GLU A 289 9.09 8.81 17.15
C GLU A 289 7.87 8.73 16.23
N THR A 290 6.71 8.34 16.77
CA THR A 290 5.43 8.40 16.04
C THR A 290 5.10 9.85 15.67
N LEU A 291 5.32 10.81 16.57
CA LEU A 291 5.13 12.24 16.28
C LEU A 291 6.10 12.73 15.19
N GLN A 292 7.35 12.25 15.18
CA GLN A 292 8.32 12.57 14.14
C GLN A 292 7.85 12.09 12.75
N VAL A 293 7.37 10.84 12.63
CA VAL A 293 6.98 10.26 11.33
C VAL A 293 5.68 10.81 10.74
N ILE A 294 4.90 11.57 11.52
CA ILE A 294 3.68 12.27 11.06
C ILE A 294 3.88 13.78 10.88
N SER A 295 5.11 14.28 11.06
CA SER A 295 5.45 15.68 10.83
C SER A 295 5.26 16.06 9.36
N CYS A 296 4.93 17.33 9.11
CA CYS A 296 4.63 17.82 7.77
C CYS A 296 5.84 17.77 6.82
N GLY A 297 7.04 17.93 7.36
CA GLY A 297 8.30 17.90 6.60
C GLY A 297 8.91 16.50 6.41
N TYR A 298 8.32 15.45 6.98
CA TYR A 298 8.91 14.11 6.94
C TYR A 298 9.12 13.59 5.50
N GLU A 299 8.27 14.01 4.56
CA GLU A 299 8.24 13.43 3.21
C GLU A 299 9.11 14.17 2.18
N GLU A 300 9.57 15.39 2.45
CA GLU A 300 10.18 16.29 1.45
C GLU A 300 11.38 15.67 0.71
N ARG A 301 12.31 15.10 1.47
CA ARG A 301 13.56 14.50 0.97
C ARG A 301 13.50 12.98 0.87
N THR A 302 12.29 12.42 0.85
CA THR A 302 12.09 10.97 0.82
C THR A 302 11.42 10.51 -0.47
N SER A 303 11.32 9.19 -0.62
CA SER A 303 10.62 8.53 -1.73
C SER A 303 9.12 8.29 -1.45
N TRP A 304 8.60 8.75 -0.30
CA TRP A 304 7.18 8.65 0.04
C TRP A 304 6.30 9.37 -0.99
N GLY A 305 5.22 8.72 -1.40
CA GLY A 305 4.30 9.21 -2.42
C GLY A 305 4.83 9.21 -3.85
N LYS A 306 6.15 9.11 -4.05
CA LYS A 306 6.79 9.04 -5.36
C LYS A 306 6.97 7.58 -5.81
N GLU A 307 7.52 6.76 -4.93
CA GLU A 307 7.80 5.34 -5.18
C GLU A 307 7.38 4.42 -4.02
N VAL A 308 7.23 4.99 -2.83
CA VAL A 308 6.88 4.28 -1.58
C VAL A 308 5.51 4.72 -1.11
N GLY A 309 4.70 3.76 -0.67
CA GLY A 309 3.35 3.98 -0.15
C GLY A 309 2.31 4.21 -1.24
N TRP A 310 1.26 4.95 -0.89
CA TRP A 310 0.23 5.46 -1.77
C TRP A 310 0.82 6.54 -2.66
N ILE A 311 0.67 6.38 -3.98
CA ILE A 311 1.30 7.25 -4.98
C ILE A 311 0.54 8.57 -5.12
N TYR A 312 1.28 9.68 -5.09
CA TYR A 312 0.74 11.04 -5.19
C TYR A 312 0.55 11.48 -6.64
N GLY A 313 -0.29 12.50 -6.83
CA GLY A 313 -0.45 13.20 -8.12
C GLY A 313 -1.65 12.78 -8.96
N SER A 314 -2.50 11.85 -8.48
CA SER A 314 -3.79 11.54 -9.10
C SER A 314 -4.88 11.45 -8.04
N ILE A 315 -6.11 11.86 -8.38
CA ILE A 315 -7.28 11.65 -7.53
C ILE A 315 -7.72 10.17 -7.43
N ALA A 316 -7.16 9.33 -8.30
CA ALA A 316 -7.29 7.87 -8.31
C ALA A 316 -5.97 7.20 -7.85
N GLU A 317 -5.45 7.70 -6.73
CA GLU A 317 -4.24 7.22 -6.04
C GLU A 317 -4.25 5.70 -5.82
N GLU A 318 -5.42 5.10 -5.59
CA GLU A 318 -5.55 3.67 -5.32
C GLU A 318 -5.28 2.82 -6.56
N LEU A 319 -5.70 3.31 -7.73
CA LEU A 319 -5.45 2.65 -9.02
C LEU A 319 -3.96 2.69 -9.37
N VAL A 320 -3.32 3.86 -9.23
CA VAL A 320 -1.88 4.04 -9.51
C VAL A 320 -1.03 3.19 -8.58
N THR A 321 -1.39 3.13 -7.29
CA THR A 321 -0.67 2.33 -6.30
C THR A 321 -0.73 0.84 -6.64
N GLY A 322 -1.93 0.32 -7.00
CA GLY A 322 -2.08 -1.06 -7.46
C GLY A 322 -1.30 -1.35 -8.75
N PHE A 323 -1.39 -0.45 -9.73
CA PHE A 323 -0.63 -0.53 -10.99
C PHE A 323 0.88 -0.62 -10.74
N LYS A 324 1.42 0.25 -9.88
CA LYS A 324 2.84 0.25 -9.51
C LYS A 324 3.28 -1.05 -8.85
N MET A 325 2.46 -1.62 -7.96
CA MET A 325 2.74 -2.94 -7.36
C MET A 325 2.78 -4.05 -8.43
N HIS A 326 1.84 -4.07 -9.38
CA HIS A 326 1.86 -5.05 -10.48
C HIS A 326 3.07 -4.85 -11.41
N CYS A 327 3.49 -3.61 -11.68
CA CYS A 327 4.75 -3.35 -12.40
C CYS A 327 5.98 -3.90 -11.67
N ASN A 328 5.96 -3.94 -10.34
CA ASN A 328 7.01 -4.53 -9.51
C ASN A 328 6.93 -6.08 -9.42
N GLY A 329 6.10 -6.72 -10.26
CA GLY A 329 5.99 -8.18 -10.36
C GLY A 329 5.05 -8.84 -9.35
N TRP A 330 4.36 -8.04 -8.53
CA TRP A 330 3.41 -8.58 -7.57
C TRP A 330 2.13 -9.07 -8.24
N ARG A 331 1.49 -10.05 -7.60
CA ARG A 331 0.15 -10.57 -7.94
C ARG A 331 -0.86 -10.05 -6.92
N SER A 332 -2.09 -9.81 -7.32
CA SER A 332 -3.20 -9.58 -6.39
C SER A 332 -4.26 -10.67 -6.54
N VAL A 333 -5.17 -10.75 -5.56
CA VAL A 333 -6.23 -11.77 -5.53
C VAL A 333 -7.59 -11.12 -5.36
N TYR A 334 -8.60 -11.62 -6.08
CA TYR A 334 -9.99 -11.19 -5.91
C TYR A 334 -10.80 -12.19 -5.08
N CYS A 335 -11.25 -11.77 -3.89
CA CYS A 335 -11.98 -12.64 -2.96
C CYS A 335 -13.49 -12.32 -2.93
N MET A 336 -14.31 -13.35 -3.16
CA MET A 336 -15.77 -13.28 -3.11
C MET A 336 -16.34 -14.36 -2.18
N PRO A 337 -16.36 -14.10 -0.87
CA PRO A 337 -17.01 -15.03 0.05
C PRO A 337 -18.52 -15.10 -0.17
N ARG A 338 -19.13 -16.23 0.22
CA ARG A 338 -20.58 -16.43 0.16
C ARG A 338 -21.35 -15.32 0.86
N ARG A 339 -20.89 -14.93 2.06
CA ARG A 339 -21.36 -13.73 2.77
C ARG A 339 -20.43 -12.58 2.41
N PRO A 340 -20.94 -11.46 1.83
CA PRO A 340 -20.12 -10.31 1.50
C PRO A 340 -19.29 -9.85 2.70
N ALA A 341 -17.98 -9.75 2.53
CA ALA A 341 -17.07 -9.39 3.60
C ALA A 341 -17.25 -7.95 4.07
N PHE A 342 -17.43 -7.05 3.10
CA PHE A 342 -17.60 -5.62 3.32
C PHE A 342 -18.91 -5.17 2.69
N LYS A 343 -19.62 -4.29 3.40
CA LYS A 343 -20.82 -3.63 2.92
C LYS A 343 -20.63 -2.12 3.00
N ALA A 344 -21.15 -1.41 2.02
CA ALA A 344 -21.17 0.04 1.96
C ALA A 344 -22.58 0.57 2.15
N SER A 345 -22.73 1.70 2.85
CA SER A 345 -24.00 2.43 2.84
C SER A 345 -24.23 3.04 1.46
N ALA A 346 -25.40 2.79 0.86
CA ALA A 346 -25.75 3.36 -0.45
C ALA A 346 -25.90 4.89 -0.36
N SER A 347 -25.32 5.61 -1.31
CA SER A 347 -25.79 6.97 -1.61
C SER A 347 -27.02 6.84 -2.50
N THR A 348 -28.18 7.27 -2.01
CA THR A 348 -29.45 7.18 -2.76
C THR A 348 -29.62 8.29 -3.79
N SER A 349 -28.72 9.29 -3.84
CA SER A 349 -28.84 10.44 -4.72
C SER A 349 -28.15 10.25 -6.08
N LEU A 350 -28.83 10.66 -7.16
CA LEU A 350 -28.27 10.69 -8.52
C LEU A 350 -27.03 11.61 -8.61
N SER A 351 -27.06 12.75 -7.91
CA SER A 351 -25.93 13.68 -7.85
C SER A 351 -24.67 13.02 -7.28
N GLY A 352 -24.81 12.18 -6.25
CA GLY A 352 -23.71 11.40 -5.70
C GLY A 352 -23.11 10.43 -6.72
N HIS A 353 -23.95 9.73 -7.48
CA HIS A 353 -23.50 8.80 -8.52
C HIS A 353 -22.77 9.52 -9.68
N LEU A 354 -23.31 10.65 -10.15
CA LEU A 354 -22.66 11.45 -11.20
C LEU A 354 -21.32 12.02 -10.74
N TYR A 355 -21.25 12.53 -9.50
CA TYR A 355 -20.00 13.02 -8.93
C TYR A 355 -18.94 11.90 -8.84
N LEU A 356 -19.34 10.69 -8.45
CA LEU A 356 -18.43 9.54 -8.42
C LEU A 356 -17.93 9.17 -9.82
N ALA A 357 -18.82 9.10 -10.81
CA ALA A 357 -18.45 8.80 -12.19
C ALA A 357 -17.49 9.85 -12.77
N LEU A 358 -17.76 11.13 -12.53
CA LEU A 358 -16.88 12.24 -12.91
C LEU A 358 -15.51 12.13 -12.25
N ARG A 359 -15.47 11.82 -10.95
CA ARG A 359 -14.21 11.65 -10.21
C ARG A 359 -13.38 10.50 -10.75
N GLN A 360 -14.01 9.37 -11.10
CA GLN A 360 -13.33 8.23 -11.73
C GLN A 360 -12.77 8.60 -13.09
N ALA A 361 -13.55 9.29 -13.92
CA ALA A 361 -13.13 9.74 -15.25
C ALA A 361 -11.94 10.73 -15.16
N LEU A 362 -12.02 11.71 -14.26
CA LEU A 362 -10.94 12.66 -14.00
C LEU A 362 -9.66 11.95 -13.55
N GLY A 363 -9.78 10.98 -12.64
CA GLY A 363 -8.65 10.17 -12.19
C GLY A 363 -7.99 9.37 -13.31
N ALA A 364 -8.78 8.72 -14.16
CA ALA A 364 -8.28 7.99 -15.32
C ALA A 364 -7.52 8.90 -16.31
N VAL A 365 -8.08 10.08 -16.63
CA VAL A 365 -7.42 11.08 -17.49
C VAL A 365 -6.13 11.60 -16.86
N GLN A 366 -6.14 11.91 -15.57
CA GLN A 366 -4.93 12.33 -14.84
C GLN A 366 -3.83 11.26 -14.92
N ILE A 367 -4.17 9.99 -14.78
CA ILE A 367 -3.19 8.90 -14.88
C ILE A 367 -2.63 8.79 -16.29
N LEU A 368 -3.49 8.86 -17.31
CA LEU A 368 -3.09 8.81 -18.71
C LEU A 368 -2.08 9.91 -19.07
N LEU A 369 -2.27 11.13 -18.55
CA LEU A 369 -1.39 12.28 -18.78
C LEU A 369 -0.22 12.36 -17.80
N SER A 370 -0.11 11.43 -16.85
CA SER A 370 0.96 11.43 -15.84
C SER A 370 2.18 10.61 -16.26
N LYS A 371 3.27 10.74 -15.49
CA LYS A 371 4.44 9.86 -15.59
C LYS A 371 4.11 8.37 -15.41
N HIS A 372 2.99 8.04 -14.77
CA HIS A 372 2.54 6.68 -14.45
C HIS A 372 1.58 6.11 -15.49
N CYS A 373 1.54 6.64 -16.71
CA CYS A 373 0.69 6.10 -17.77
C CYS A 373 1.07 4.66 -18.14
N PRO A 374 0.12 3.71 -18.17
CA PRO A 374 0.36 2.32 -18.55
C PRO A 374 0.96 2.10 -19.95
N ILE A 375 0.84 3.09 -20.85
CA ILE A 375 1.32 3.04 -22.23
C ILE A 375 2.85 3.12 -22.33
N TRP A 376 3.52 3.88 -21.46
CA TRP A 376 4.99 4.07 -21.45
C TRP A 376 5.67 3.67 -20.13
N TYR A 377 4.93 3.67 -19.02
CA TYR A 377 5.50 3.38 -17.70
C TYR A 377 5.68 1.89 -17.45
N GLY A 378 6.79 1.52 -16.83
CA GLY A 378 6.95 0.21 -16.20
C GLY A 378 7.02 -0.97 -17.17
N TYR A 379 7.57 -0.81 -18.38
CA TYR A 379 7.88 -1.91 -19.31
C TYR A 379 8.98 -2.87 -18.81
N ARG A 380 9.60 -2.56 -17.68
CA ARG A 380 10.53 -3.46 -17.00
C ARG A 380 9.79 -4.69 -16.47
N GLU A 381 10.51 -5.79 -16.34
CA GLU A 381 9.99 -7.13 -16.02
C GLU A 381 9.08 -7.13 -14.77
N GLY A 382 7.86 -7.66 -14.91
CA GLY A 382 6.94 -7.87 -13.78
C GLY A 382 5.45 -7.89 -14.18
N MET A 383 5.04 -7.01 -15.09
CA MET A 383 3.65 -6.93 -15.55
C MET A 383 3.39 -7.78 -16.78
N LYS A 384 2.33 -8.60 -16.76
CA LYS A 384 1.90 -9.39 -17.93
C LYS A 384 1.32 -8.48 -19.03
N GLY A 385 1.55 -8.82 -20.30
CA GLY A 385 1.05 -8.04 -21.44
C GLY A 385 -0.47 -7.81 -21.43
N LEU A 386 -1.26 -8.86 -21.16
CA LEU A 386 -2.72 -8.74 -21.03
C LEU A 386 -3.14 -7.90 -19.81
N GLN A 387 -2.39 -7.93 -18.71
CA GLN A 387 -2.64 -7.07 -17.56
C GLN A 387 -2.36 -5.60 -17.90
N ARG A 388 -1.30 -5.33 -18.68
CA ARG A 388 -1.02 -3.98 -19.16
C ARG A 388 -2.15 -3.46 -20.05
N LEU A 389 -2.64 -4.29 -20.97
CA LEU A 389 -3.74 -3.92 -21.85
C LEU A 389 -5.01 -3.55 -21.06
N SER A 390 -5.31 -4.26 -19.97
CA SER A 390 -6.46 -3.91 -19.12
C SER A 390 -6.25 -2.58 -18.39
N TYR A 391 -5.06 -2.29 -17.88
CA TYR A 391 -4.73 -0.98 -17.33
C TYR A 391 -4.84 0.15 -18.37
N ILE A 392 -4.38 -0.08 -19.61
CA ILE A 392 -4.53 0.87 -20.72
C ILE A 392 -6.03 1.14 -20.98
N SER A 393 -6.85 0.09 -21.06
CA SER A 393 -8.30 0.23 -21.24
C SER A 393 -8.95 1.05 -20.11
N LEU A 394 -8.53 0.83 -18.86
CA LEU A 394 -9.04 1.55 -17.69
C LEU A 394 -8.64 3.03 -17.63
N VAL A 395 -7.57 3.47 -18.29
CA VAL A 395 -7.19 4.89 -18.32
C VAL A 395 -7.72 5.61 -19.56
N ILE A 396 -7.99 4.87 -20.63
CA ILE A 396 -8.51 5.41 -21.90
C ILE A 396 -10.05 5.49 -21.91
N TYR A 397 -10.78 4.70 -21.09
CA TYR A 397 -12.25 4.67 -21.16
C TYR A 397 -12.96 6.02 -21.16
N PRO A 398 -12.52 7.08 -20.44
CA PRO A 398 -13.23 8.36 -20.48
C PRO A 398 -13.18 9.04 -21.86
N TRP A 399 -12.14 8.75 -22.64
CA TRP A 399 -11.94 9.32 -23.98
C TRP A 399 -12.91 8.75 -25.01
N THR A 400 -13.54 7.60 -24.73
CA THR A 400 -14.59 7.05 -25.61
C THR A 400 -15.87 7.89 -25.59
N ALA A 401 -15.95 8.95 -24.77
CA ALA A 401 -17.07 9.89 -24.75
C ALA A 401 -16.92 11.07 -25.74
N ILE A 402 -15.73 11.27 -26.32
CA ILE A 402 -15.45 12.35 -27.29
C ILE A 402 -15.86 12.00 -28.73
N PRO A 403 -15.60 10.78 -29.25
CA PRO A 403 -15.82 10.46 -30.66
C PRO A 403 -17.26 10.00 -31.00
#